data_AF-A0A7X9J512-F1
#
_entry.id   AF-A0A7X9J512-F1
#
_cell.length_a   1.000
_cell.length_b   1.000
_cell.length_c   1.000
_cell.angle_alpha   90.00
_cell.angle_beta   90.00
_cell.angle_gamma   90.00
#
_symmetry.space_group_name_H-M   'P 1'
#
loop_
_entity.id
_entity.type
_entity.pdbx_description
1 polymer ?
#
loop_
_entity_poly.entity_id
_entity_poly.type
_entity_poly.pdbx_seq_one_letter_code
_entity_poly.pdbx_strand_id
1 'polypeptide(L)' 'RHVACGEPFPWNLRTGAAGVQLAELGLRSWEERRWLNVPELPE' A
#
# COMPACT_ATOMS: atom_id res chain seq x y z
N ARG A 1 -2.85 -20.97 -7.13
CA ARG A 1 -3.08 -20.70 -8.57
C ARG A 1 -1.93 -19.90 -9.18
N HIS A 2 -1.72 -18.63 -8.82
CA HIS A 2 -0.60 -17.81 -9.35
C HIS A 2 0.80 -18.41 -9.11
N VAL A 3 1.10 -18.84 -7.89
CA VAL A 3 2.43 -19.39 -7.53
C VAL A 3 2.66 -20.79 -8.09
N ALA A 4 1.65 -21.66 -8.04
CA ALA A 4 1.76 -23.07 -8.44
C ALA A 4 1.57 -23.31 -9.95
N CYS A 5 0.79 -22.47 -10.63
CA CYS A 5 0.46 -22.60 -12.06
C CYS A 5 1.10 -21.50 -12.92
N GLY A 6 1.92 -20.61 -12.33
CA GLY A 6 2.56 -19.50 -13.04
C GLY A 6 1.59 -18.46 -13.62
N GLU A 7 0.33 -18.45 -13.16
CA GLU A 7 -0.67 -17.54 -13.69
C GLU A 7 -0.40 -16.08 -13.26
N PRO A 8 -0.63 -15.09 -14.14
CA PRO A 8 -0.41 -13.68 -13.83
C PRO A 8 -1.12 -13.27 -12.55
N PHE A 9 -0.37 -12.68 -11.61
CA PHE A 9 -0.95 -12.08 -10.40
C PHE A 9 -1.27 -10.62 -10.70
N PRO A 10 -2.52 -10.16 -10.45
CA PRO A 10 -2.95 -8.81 -10.84
C PRO A 10 -2.27 -7.69 -10.06
N TRP A 11 -1.61 -8.00 -8.94
CA TRP A 11 -0.95 -7.03 -8.08
C TRP A 11 0.57 -7.21 -8.14
N ASN A 12 1.31 -6.12 -8.00
CA ASN A 12 2.76 -6.15 -7.89
C ASN A 12 3.21 -5.63 -6.51
N LEU A 13 4.53 -5.70 -6.25
CA LEU A 13 5.08 -5.26 -4.97
C LEU A 13 4.84 -3.76 -4.72
N ARG A 14 4.82 -2.93 -5.78
CA ARG A 14 4.52 -1.49 -5.66
C ARG A 14 3.09 -1.25 -5.20
N THR A 15 2.11 -2.00 -5.72
CA THR A 15 0.73 -1.94 -5.23
C THR A 15 0.62 -2.38 -3.77
N GLY A 16 1.40 -3.39 -3.37
CA GLY A 16 1.52 -3.79 -1.96
C GLY A 16 2.08 -2.67 -1.07
N ALA A 17 3.14 -1.99 -1.52
CA ALA A 17 3.74 -0.87 -0.80
C ALA A 17 2.75 0.29 -0.59
N ALA A 18 1.86 0.57 -1.55
CA ALA A 18 0.83 1.59 -1.40
C ALA A 18 -0.17 1.24 -0.27
N GLY A 19 -0.50 -0.04 -0.12
CA GLY A 19 -1.32 -0.52 0.98
C GLY A 19 -0.66 -0.32 2.35
N VAL A 20 0.64 -0.61 2.46
CA VAL A 20 1.40 -0.41 3.70
C VAL A 20 1.49 1.08 4.06
N GLN A 21 1.82 1.92 3.08
CA GLN A 21 1.88 3.38 3.25
C GLN A 21 0.56 3.93 3.78
N LEU A 22 -0.57 3.50 3.21
CA LEU A 22 -1.89 3.92 3.65
C LEU A 22 -2.17 3.49 5.11
N ALA A 23 -1.77 2.28 5.48
CA ALA A 23 -1.94 1.79 6.85
C ALA A 23 -1.13 2.62 7.86
N GLU A 24 0.13 2.91 7.57
CA GLU A 24 0.99 3.73 8.43
C GLU A 24 0.47 5.17 8.57
N LEU A 25 0.03 5.78 7.45
CA LEU A 25 -0.58 7.11 7.47
C LEU A 25 -1.92 7.12 8.20
N GLY A 26 -2.71 6.04 8.11
CA GLY A 26 -3.96 5.91 8.85
C GLY A 26 -3.75 5.93 10.36
N LEU A 27 -2.74 5.18 10.85
CA LEU A 27 -2.37 5.18 12.27
C LEU A 27 -1.95 6.58 12.74
N ARG A 28 -1.10 7.26 11.97
CA ARG A 28 -0.63 8.61 12.28
C ARG A 28 -1.76 9.65 12.21
N SER A 29 -2.64 9.53 11.21
CA SER A 29 -3.80 10.41 11.05
C SER A 29 -4.76 10.31 12.24
N TRP A 30 -4.95 9.10 12.78
CA TRP A 30 -5.75 8.89 13.98
C TRP A 30 -5.12 9.52 15.22
N GLU A 31 -3.82 9.30 15.43
CA GLU A 31 -3.07 9.88 16.55
C GLU A 31 -3.06 11.41 16.53
N GLU A 32 -2.79 12.01 15.36
CA GLU A 32 -2.73 13.46 15.19
C GLU A 32 -4.11 14.11 14.98
N ARG A 33 -5.19 13.32 14.94
CA ARG A 33 -6.59 13.76 14.76
C ARG A 33 -6.76 14.70 13.56
N ARG A 34 -5.97 14.49 12.50
CA ARG A 34 -5.99 15.30 11.28
C ARG A 34 -5.83 14.46 10.03
N TRP A 35 -6.30 14.99 8.92
CA TRP A 35 -6.08 14.41 7.61
C TRP A 35 -4.61 14.55 7.20
N LEU A 36 -4.05 13.46 6.67
CA LEU A 36 -2.71 13.41 6.11
C LEU A 36 -2.79 13.21 4.60
N ASN A 37 -1.95 13.94 3.86
CA ASN A 37 -1.78 13.68 2.43
C ASN A 37 -0.99 12.38 2.24
N VAL A 38 -1.39 11.59 1.26
CA VAL A 38 -0.67 10.38 0.85
C VAL A 38 0.35 10.80 -0.20
N PRO A 39 1.68 10.75 0.07
CA PRO A 39 2.68 11.10 -0.91
C PRO A 39 2.84 10.00 -1.96
N GLU A 40 3.28 10.35 -3.16
CA GLU A 40 3.53 9.36 -4.21
C GLU A 40 4.69 8.44 -3.84
N LEU A 41 4.58 7.17 -4.23
CA LEU A 41 5.65 6.19 -4.05
C LEU A 41 6.75 6.42 -5.09
N PRO A 42 8.04 6.36 -4.68
CA PRO A 42 9.17 6.45 -5.61
C PRO A 42 9.10 5.37 -6.71
N GLU A 43 9.70 5.67 -7.86
CA GLU A 43 9.75 4.76 -9.02
C GLU A 43 10.67 3.55 -8.83
#